data_AF-A0A0G2RBQ2-F1
#
_entry.id   AF-A0A0G2RBQ2-F1
#
_cell.length_a   1.000
_cell.length_b   1.000
_cell.length_c   1.000
_cell.angle_alpha   90.00
_cell.angle_beta   90.00
_cell.angle_gamma   90.00
#
_symmetry.space_group_name_H-M   'P 1'
#
loop_
_entity.id
_entity.type
_entity.pdbx_description
1 polymer ?
#
loop_
_entity_poly.entity_id
_entity_poly.type
_entity_poly.pdbx_seq_one_letter_code
_entity_poly.pdbx_strand_id
1 'polypeptide(L)'
;PPKGAESFNAQVILMNHPGQVGNGYAPVLDCHTAHIACKFAELIEKIDRRTGKSVEQSPKFIKSGDAAIVKMVPSKPMCVEA
;
A
#
# COMPACT_ATOMS: atom_id res chain seq x y z
N PRO A 1 16.51 -13.97 -12.06
CA PRO A 1 15.18 -14.03 -12.71
C PRO A 1 14.15 -13.36 -11.78
N PRO A 2 13.09 -12.74 -12.33
CA PRO A 2 12.02 -12.14 -11.52
C PRO A 2 11.29 -13.22 -10.71
N LYS A 3 10.83 -12.88 -9.50
CA LYS A 3 10.12 -13.80 -8.60
C LYS A 3 8.78 -13.23 -8.18
N GLY A 4 7.80 -14.10 -7.96
CA GLY A 4 6.52 -13.72 -7.38
C GLY A 4 6.68 -13.28 -5.94
N ALA A 5 5.95 -12.24 -5.53
CA ALA A 5 5.91 -11.76 -4.15
C ALA A 5 4.63 -12.26 -3.47
N GLU A 6 4.76 -12.95 -2.34
CA GLU A 6 3.62 -13.31 -1.48
C GLU A 6 3.03 -12.09 -0.77
N SER A 7 3.90 -11.16 -0.41
CA SER A 7 3.55 -9.83 0.09
C SER A 7 4.69 -8.87 -0.19
N PHE A 8 4.38 -7.58 -0.26
CA PHE A 8 5.38 -6.54 -0.42
C PHE A 8 4.98 -5.29 0.36
N ASN A 9 5.97 -4.58 0.86
CA ASN A 9 5.75 -3.29 1.50
C ASN A 9 5.92 -2.21 0.45
N ALA A 10 5.00 -1.25 0.37
CA ALA A 10 5.19 -0.08 -0.49
C ALA A 10 4.73 1.20 0.18
N GLN A 11 5.33 2.31 -0.27
CA GLN A 11 4.85 3.63 0.04
C GLN A 11 3.58 3.93 -0.77
N VAL A 12 2.48 4.15 -0.06
CA VAL A 12 1.19 4.52 -0.62
C VAL A 12 0.92 5.98 -0.30
N ILE A 13 0.57 6.77 -1.31
CA ILE A 13 0.11 8.15 -1.17
C ILE A 13 -1.35 8.19 -1.60
N LEU A 14 -2.24 8.54 -0.69
CA LEU A 14 -3.68 8.54 -0.99
C LEU A 14 -4.07 9.87 -1.65
N MET A 15 -4.60 9.81 -2.88
CA MET A 15 -5.02 11.00 -3.63
C MET A 15 -6.52 10.97 -3.92
N ASN A 16 -7.20 12.08 -3.62
CA ASN A 16 -8.60 12.35 -3.97
C ASN A 16 -9.59 11.22 -3.61
N HIS A 17 -9.35 10.48 -2.53
CA HIS A 17 -10.27 9.44 -2.06
C HIS A 17 -11.33 10.04 -1.12
N PRO A 18 -12.65 9.82 -1.36
CA PRO A 18 -13.74 10.42 -0.56
C PRO A 18 -13.91 9.80 0.84
N GLY A 19 -12.91 9.09 1.37
CA GLY A 19 -13.05 8.29 2.58
C GLY A 19 -11.71 8.00 3.26
N GLN A 20 -11.77 7.10 4.24
CA GLN A 20 -10.61 6.62 4.98
C GLN A 20 -10.27 5.20 4.53
N VAL A 21 -8.98 4.91 4.39
CA VAL A 21 -8.46 3.60 4.03
C VAL A 21 -7.86 2.96 5.28
N GLY A 22 -8.32 1.77 5.62
CA GLY A 22 -7.85 1.00 6.78
C GLY A 22 -7.29 -0.36 6.40
N ASN A 23 -6.84 -1.11 7.40
CA ASN A 23 -6.46 -2.51 7.24
C ASN A 23 -7.63 -3.32 6.65
N GLY A 24 -7.30 -4.16 5.67
CA GLY A 24 -8.28 -4.98 4.94
C GLY A 24 -8.85 -4.34 3.68
N TYR A 25 -8.57 -3.06 3.42
CA TYR A 25 -8.93 -2.43 2.15
C TYR A 25 -8.25 -3.14 0.98
N ALA A 26 -8.98 -3.46 -0.09
CA ALA A 26 -8.48 -4.27 -1.19
C ALA A 26 -8.77 -3.60 -2.55
N PRO A 27 -8.05 -2.50 -2.88
CA PRO A 27 -8.18 -1.87 -4.19
C PRO A 27 -7.55 -2.74 -5.28
N VAL A 28 -7.91 -2.45 -6.52
CA VAL A 28 -7.20 -2.99 -7.68
C VAL A 28 -5.96 -2.17 -7.93
N LEU A 29 -4.82 -2.84 -8.05
CA LEU A 29 -3.53 -2.25 -8.40
C LEU A 29 -3.24 -2.55 -9.87
N ASP A 30 -2.89 -1.49 -10.57
CA ASP A 30 -2.23 -1.56 -11.86
C ASP A 30 -0.72 -1.48 -11.64
N CYS A 31 0.00 -2.52 -12.03
CA CYS A 31 1.46 -2.54 -12.00
C CYS A 31 1.98 -3.11 -13.32
N HIS A 32 2.60 -2.26 -14.14
CA HIS A 32 3.01 -2.61 -15.50
C HIS A 32 1.82 -3.09 -16.34
N THR A 33 1.72 -4.39 -16.60
CA THR A 33 0.60 -5.03 -17.32
C THR A 33 -0.32 -5.85 -16.41
N ALA A 34 -0.01 -5.92 -15.10
CA ALA A 34 -0.81 -6.62 -14.13
C ALA A 34 -1.93 -5.73 -13.60
N HIS A 35 -3.16 -6.26 -13.59
CA HIS A 35 -4.36 -5.65 -13.03
C HIS A 35 -4.95 -6.60 -11.99
N ILE A 36 -4.58 -6.42 -10.72
CA ILE A 36 -4.83 -7.40 -9.65
C ILE A 36 -5.27 -6.67 -8.38
N ALA A 37 -6.27 -7.21 -7.68
CA ALA A 37 -6.66 -6.73 -6.36
C ALA A 37 -5.56 -7.04 -5.33
N CYS A 38 -5.09 -6.03 -4.60
CA CYS A 38 -4.13 -6.22 -3.52
C CYS A 38 -4.74 -5.75 -2.21
N LYS A 39 -4.76 -6.64 -1.23
CA LYS A 39 -5.24 -6.34 0.11
C LYS A 39 -4.17 -5.59 0.89
N PHE A 40 -4.56 -4.48 1.50
CA PHE A 40 -3.78 -3.75 2.49
C PHE A 40 -3.84 -4.56 3.77
N ALA A 41 -2.89 -5.50 3.93
CA ALA A 41 -2.88 -6.41 5.07
C ALA A 41 -2.61 -5.65 6.37
N GLU A 42 -1.67 -4.71 6.32
CA GLU A 42 -1.26 -3.92 7.47
C GLU A 42 -0.75 -2.55 7.03
N LEU A 43 -1.31 -1.50 7.62
CA LEU A 43 -0.74 -0.15 7.61
C LEU A 43 0.40 -0.13 8.64
N ILE A 44 1.65 -0.25 8.17
CA ILE A 44 2.82 -0.37 9.05
C ILE A 44 3.10 0.96 9.74
N GLU A 45 3.20 2.03 8.96
CA GLU A 45 3.48 3.36 9.48
C GLU A 45 2.97 4.45 8.54
N LYS A 46 2.51 5.54 9.11
CA LYS A 46 2.27 6.79 8.40
C LYS A 46 3.58 7.55 8.29
N ILE A 47 3.91 8.02 7.09
CA ILE A 47 5.16 8.73 6.82
C ILE A 47 4.89 10.12 6.24
N ASP A 48 5.83 11.03 6.47
CA ASP A 48 5.83 12.31 5.78
C ASP A 48 6.26 12.12 4.32
N ARG A 49 5.41 12.56 3.39
CA ARG A 49 5.61 12.35 1.94
C ARG A 49 6.88 12.99 1.37
N ARG A 50 7.46 14.01 2.03
CA ARG A 50 8.63 14.75 1.55
C ARG A 50 9.92 14.18 2.12
N THR A 51 9.90 13.78 3.38
CA THR A 51 11.09 13.36 4.12
C THR A 51 11.21 11.85 4.29
N GLY A 52 10.12 11.10 4.06
CA GLY A 52 10.06 9.65 4.28
C GLY A 52 10.12 9.24 5.75
N LYS A 53 10.05 10.21 6.68
CA LYS A 53 10.15 9.93 8.12
C LYS A 53 8.81 9.42 8.66
N SER A 54 8.88 8.44 9.55
CA SER A 54 7.73 7.94 10.32
C SER A 54 7.13 9.04 11.19
N VAL A 55 5.82 9.22 11.07
CA VAL A 55 5.01 10.18 11.82
C VAL A 55 4.17 9.44 12.87
N GLU A 56 3.64 8.26 12.51
CA GLU A 56 2.78 7.45 13.38
C GLU A 56 2.99 5.96 13.04
N GLN A 57 3.23 5.14 14.04
CA GLN A 57 3.31 3.68 13.88
C GLN A 57 1.93 3.04 13.96
N SER A 58 1.68 2.06 13.09
CA SER A 58 0.42 1.29 13.02
C SER A 58 -0.84 2.15 13.03
N PRO A 59 -1.00 3.10 12.08
CA PRO A 59 -2.17 3.96 12.04
C PRO A 59 -3.43 3.12 11.77
N LYS A 60 -4.55 3.46 12.43
CA LYS A 60 -5.83 2.75 12.22
C LYS A 60 -6.40 2.98 10.82
N PHE A 61 -6.18 4.17 10.26
CA PHE A 61 -6.62 4.56 8.94
C PHE A 61 -5.76 5.68 8.36
N ILE A 62 -5.71 5.79 7.04
CA ILE A 62 -5.10 6.89 6.29
C ILE A 62 -6.17 7.62 5.47
N LYS A 63 -6.01 8.94 5.31
CA LYS A 63 -6.94 9.79 4.55
C LYS A 63 -6.25 10.46 3.37
N SER A 64 -7.04 11.08 2.51
CA SER A 64 -6.51 11.78 1.33
C SER A 64 -5.45 12.81 1.72
N GLY A 65 -4.29 12.75 1.06
CA GLY A 65 -3.11 13.57 1.34
C GLY A 65 -2.06 12.92 2.25
N ASP A 66 -2.42 11.82 2.94
CA ASP A 66 -1.46 11.07 3.76
C ASP A 66 -0.58 10.16 2.91
N ALA A 67 0.63 9.90 3.41
CA ALA A 67 1.50 8.85 2.92
C ALA A 67 1.73 7.81 4.02
N ALA A 68 1.83 6.54 3.65
CA ALA A 68 2.09 5.44 4.58
C ALA A 68 2.87 4.31 3.91
N ILE A 69 3.63 3.57 4.71
CA ILE A 69 4.17 2.28 4.31
C ILE A 69 3.12 1.22 4.63
N VAL A 70 2.73 0.47 3.61
CA VAL A 70 1.65 -0.51 3.69
C VAL A 70 2.16 -1.86 3.24
N LYS A 71 1.90 -2.89 4.05
CA LYS A 71 2.08 -4.29 3.65
C LYS A 71 0.90 -4.71 2.78
N MET A 72 1.18 -5.02 1.53
CA MET A 72 0.19 -5.44 0.54
C MET A 72 0.33 -6.92 0.23
N VAL A 73 -0.81 -7.58 0.04
CA VAL A 73 -0.91 -9.00 -0.33
C VAL A 73 -1.73 -9.09 -1.61
N PRO A 74 -1.15 -9.50 -2.75
CA PRO A 74 -1.88 -9.64 -3.99
C PRO A 74 -2.84 -10.84 -3.92
N SER A 75 -4.03 -10.70 -4.49
CA SER A 75 -5.04 -11.78 -4.49
C SER A 75 -4.71 -12.91 -5.48
N LYS A 76 -3.79 -12.66 -6.41
CA LYS A 76 -3.29 -13.60 -7.43
C LYS A 76 -1.76 -13.49 -7.49
N PRO A 77 -1.03 -14.53 -7.96
CA PRO A 77 0.41 -14.44 -8.12
C PRO A 77 0.83 -13.21 -8.93
N MET A 78 1.70 -12.41 -8.34
CA MET A 78 2.16 -11.14 -8.91
C MET A 78 3.67 -11.03 -8.69
N CYS A 79 4.41 -10.69 -9.75
CA CYS A 79 5.83 -10.34 -9.64
C CYS A 79 5.94 -8.82 -9.55
N VAL A 80 6.64 -8.33 -8.52
CA VAL A 80 6.94 -6.91 -8.31
C VAL A 80 8.40 -6.79 -7.88
N GLU A 81 9.04 -5.67 -8.22
CA GLU A 81 10.44 -5.36 -7.91
C GLU A 81 10.51 -4.05 -7.11
N ALA A 82 11.61 -3.84 -6.37
CA ALA A 82 11.82 -2.70 -5.46
C ALA A 82 12.43 -1.46 -6.15
#